data_AF-G4YED5-F1
#
_entry.id   AF-G4YED5-F1
#
_cell.length_a   1.000
_cell.length_b   1.000
_cell.length_c   1.000
_cell.angle_alpha   90.00
_cell.angle_beta   90.00
_cell.angle_gamma   90.00
#
_symmetry.space_group_name_H-M   'P 1'
#
loop_
_entity.id
_entity.type
_entity.pdbx_description
1 polymer ?
#
loop_
_entity_poly.entity_id
_entity_poly.type
_entity_poly.pdbx_seq_one_letter_code
_entity_poly.pdbx_strand_id
1 'polypeptide(L)'
;VCITVLRLQRNRVVHQGNQVTTESSAAAFQAAGLRQLRALAKREWRNPRAMEQGTRLLICLDLFQQTPKEAPLYEASHVPGPPSA
;
A
#
# COMPACT_ATOMS: atom_id res chain seq x y z
N VAL A 1 -8.08 4.62 -11.28
CA VAL A 1 -7.06 3.59 -10.99
C VAL A 1 -7.78 2.24 -10.91
N CYS A 2 -7.26 1.18 -11.52
CA CYS A 2 -7.75 -0.21 -11.46
C CYS A 2 -9.09 -0.62 -12.12
N ILE A 3 -9.82 0.25 -12.82
CA ILE A 3 -11.07 -0.14 -13.53
C ILE A 3 -10.89 -1.35 -14.46
N THR A 4 -9.75 -1.45 -15.14
CA THR A 4 -9.42 -2.58 -16.02
C THR A 4 -9.34 -3.90 -15.28
N VAL A 5 -8.85 -3.91 -14.03
CA VAL A 5 -8.72 -5.14 -13.22
C VAL A 5 -10.09 -5.66 -12.81
N LEU A 6 -10.98 -4.77 -12.36
CA LEU A 6 -12.35 -5.11 -12.02
C LEU A 6 -13.10 -5.68 -13.23
N ARG A 7 -12.91 -5.08 -14.42
CA ARG A 7 -13.49 -5.60 -15.66
C ARG A 7 -12.93 -6.98 -16.04
N LEU A 8 -11.63 -7.21 -15.84
CA LEU A 8 -11.00 -8.49 -16.12
C LEU A 8 -11.51 -9.59 -15.18
N GLN A 9 -11.64 -9.29 -13.88
CA GLN A 9 -12.18 -10.21 -12.88
C GLN A 9 -13.65 -10.55 -13.17
N ARG A 10 -14.47 -9.55 -13.47
CA ARG A 10 -15.86 -9.76 -13.90
C ARG A 10 -15.93 -10.69 -15.11
N ASN A 11 -15.09 -10.47 -16.12
CA ASN A 11 -15.09 -11.31 -17.33
C ASN A 11 -14.67 -12.75 -17.03
N ARG A 12 -13.72 -12.97 -16.10
CA ARG A 12 -13.33 -14.31 -15.65
C ARG A 12 -14.48 -15.06 -15.01
N VAL A 13 -15.28 -14.38 -14.17
CA VAL A 13 -16.46 -14.98 -13.52
C VAL A 13 -17.56 -15.24 -14.55
N VAL A 14 -17.95 -14.21 -15.31
CA VAL A 14 -19.14 -14.26 -16.17
C VAL A 14 -18.93 -15.10 -17.43
N HIS A 15 -17.73 -15.07 -18.02
CA HIS A 15 -17.49 -15.67 -19.34
C HIS A 15 -16.56 -16.88 -19.31
N GLN A 16 -15.74 -17.05 -18.27
CA GLN A 16 -14.76 -18.16 -18.20
C GLN A 16 -15.11 -19.19 -17.12
N GLY A 17 -16.18 -18.97 -16.35
CA GLY A 17 -16.61 -19.88 -15.26
C GLY A 17 -15.62 -19.96 -14.10
N ASN A 18 -14.65 -19.04 -14.03
CA ASN A 18 -13.65 -19.03 -12.96
C ASN A 18 -14.28 -18.57 -11.65
N GLN A 19 -13.99 -19.30 -10.57
CA GLN A 19 -14.27 -18.84 -9.22
C GLN A 19 -13.23 -17.78 -8.83
N VAL A 20 -13.67 -16.58 -8.49
CA VAL A 20 -12.80 -15.51 -7.99
C VAL A 20 -13.22 -15.19 -6.57
N THR A 21 -12.28 -15.31 -5.63
CA THR A 21 -12.53 -14.97 -4.22
C THR A 21 -12.39 -13.46 -3.98
N THR A 22 -13.02 -12.96 -2.94
CA THR A 22 -12.84 -11.56 -2.51
C THR A 22 -11.37 -11.26 -2.21
N GLU A 23 -10.67 -12.20 -1.57
CA GLU A 23 -9.24 -12.08 -1.24
C GLU A 23 -8.36 -11.98 -2.50
N SER A 24 -8.52 -12.90 -3.45
CA SER A 24 -7.78 -12.85 -4.72
C SER A 24 -8.12 -11.60 -5.53
N SER A 25 -9.36 -11.12 -5.41
CA SER A 25 -9.79 -9.88 -6.05
C SER A 25 -9.11 -8.66 -5.46
N ALA A 26 -9.08 -8.58 -4.12
CA ALA A 26 -8.43 -7.51 -3.37
C ALA A 26 -6.92 -7.49 -3.62
N ALA A 27 -6.25 -8.65 -3.61
CA ALA A 27 -4.83 -8.76 -3.89
C ALA A 27 -4.48 -8.25 -5.30
N ALA A 28 -5.23 -8.67 -6.31
CA ALA A 28 -5.01 -8.23 -7.70
C ALA A 28 -5.31 -6.73 -7.88
N PHE A 29 -6.34 -6.20 -7.21
CA PHE A 29 -6.65 -4.78 -7.22
C PHE A 29 -5.55 -3.95 -6.56
N GLN A 30 -5.07 -4.37 -5.39
CA GLN A 30 -3.98 -3.72 -4.66
C GLN A 30 -2.69 -3.73 -5.49
N ALA A 31 -2.29 -4.87 -6.04
CA ALA A 31 -1.09 -4.99 -6.86
C ALA A 31 -1.14 -4.07 -8.09
N ALA A 32 -2.28 -4.03 -8.80
CA ALA A 32 -2.45 -3.14 -9.93
C ALA A 32 -2.49 -1.67 -9.55
N GLY A 33 -3.10 -1.34 -8.41
CA GLY A 33 -3.18 0.02 -7.88
C GLY A 33 -1.81 0.57 -7.54
N LEU A 34 -1.03 -0.20 -6.80
CA LEU A 34 0.35 0.14 -6.46
C LEU A 34 1.22 0.29 -7.71
N ARG A 35 1.06 -0.58 -8.71
CA ARG A 35 1.78 -0.46 -9.99
C ARG A 35 1.43 0.85 -10.71
N GLN A 36 0.15 1.20 -10.78
CA GLN A 36 -0.32 2.43 -11.43
C GLN A 36 0.14 3.68 -10.68
N LEU A 37 0.05 3.67 -9.34
CA LEU A 37 0.51 4.77 -8.50
C LEU A 37 2.03 4.98 -8.62
N ARG A 38 2.83 3.91 -8.64
CA ARG A 38 4.27 4.00 -8.90
C ARG A 38 4.58 4.58 -10.28
N ALA A 39 3.85 4.18 -11.31
CA ALA A 39 4.04 4.72 -12.65
C ALA A 39 3.75 6.23 -12.68
N LEU A 40 2.67 6.66 -12.00
CA LEU A 40 2.34 8.07 -11.86
C LEU A 40 3.40 8.83 -11.06
N ALA A 41 3.83 8.29 -9.92
CA ALA A 41 4.86 8.91 -9.09
C ALA A 41 6.18 9.11 -9.87
N LYS A 42 6.62 8.09 -10.64
CA LYS A 42 7.79 8.20 -11.52
C LYS A 42 7.59 9.22 -12.64
N ARG A 43 6.37 9.35 -13.18
CA ARG A 43 6.05 10.34 -14.20
C ARG A 43 6.15 11.76 -13.65
N GLU A 44 5.53 12.02 -12.50
CA GLU A 44 5.56 13.33 -11.85
C GLU A 44 6.98 13.68 -11.37
N TRP A 45 7.73 12.69 -10.86
CA TRP A 45 9.12 12.88 -10.44
C TRP A 45 10.03 13.35 -11.59
N ARG A 46 9.77 12.90 -12.82
CA ARG A 46 10.52 13.32 -14.02
C ARG A 46 10.09 14.69 -14.55
N ASN A 47 8.99 15.26 -14.07
CA ASN A 47 8.51 16.56 -14.46
C ASN A 47 9.04 17.62 -13.46
N PRO A 48 9.88 18.58 -13.88
CA PRO A 48 10.44 19.58 -12.97
C PRO A 48 9.38 20.38 -12.20
N ARG A 49 8.18 20.55 -12.76
CA ARG A 49 7.07 21.29 -12.13
C ARG A 49 6.31 20.48 -11.07
N ALA A 50 6.47 19.16 -11.06
CA ALA A 50 5.76 18.24 -10.16
C ALA A 50 6.70 17.28 -9.42
N MET A 51 8.01 17.55 -9.45
CA MET A 51 9.05 16.66 -8.94
C MET A 51 8.89 16.41 -7.43
N GLU A 52 8.54 17.44 -6.66
CA GLU A 52 8.31 17.32 -5.22
C GLU A 52 7.13 16.37 -4.93
N GLN A 53 6.01 16.53 -5.64
CA GLN A 53 4.84 15.67 -5.50
C GLN A 53 5.16 14.23 -5.93
N GLY A 54 5.90 14.04 -7.02
CA GLY A 54 6.35 12.73 -7.46
C GLY A 54 7.26 12.03 -6.45
N THR A 55 8.21 12.76 -5.87
CA THR A 55 9.11 12.25 -4.82
C THR A 55 8.34 11.85 -3.58
N ARG A 56 7.45 12.74 -3.09
CA ARG A 56 6.62 12.48 -1.91
C ARG A 56 5.75 11.25 -2.12
N LEU A 57 5.15 11.10 -3.30
CA LEU A 57 4.32 9.93 -3.62
C LEU A 57 5.14 8.63 -3.65
N LEU A 58 6.36 8.64 -4.19
CA LEU A 58 7.24 7.46 -4.14
C LEU A 58 7.54 7.03 -2.71
N ILE A 59 7.93 7.99 -1.85
CA ILE A 59 8.23 7.72 -0.44
C ILE A 59 7.00 7.15 0.28
N CYS A 60 5.84 7.77 0.10
CA CYS A 60 4.59 7.28 0.69
C CYS A 60 4.24 5.87 0.22
N LEU A 61 4.45 5.53 -1.05
CA LEU A 61 4.20 4.19 -1.57
C LEU A 61 5.16 3.16 -0.97
N ASP A 62 6.44 3.49 -0.81
CA ASP A 62 7.42 2.59 -0.22
C ASP A 62 7.18 2.39 1.28
N LEU A 63 6.71 3.41 2.00
CA LEU A 63 6.24 3.29 3.39
C LEU A 63 4.97 2.43 3.49
N PHE A 64 3.99 2.65 2.59
CA PHE A 64 2.74 1.90 2.58
C PHE A 64 2.93 0.39 2.32
N GLN A 65 3.98 0.02 1.58
CA GLN A 65 4.30 -1.38 1.31
C GLN A 65 5.17 -2.04 2.37
N GLN A 66 5.73 -1.28 3.32
CA GLN A 66 6.40 -1.88 4.45
C GLN A 66 5.34 -2.52 5.34
N THR A 67 5.53 -3.80 5.67
CA THR A 67 4.84 -4.39 6.81
C THR A 67 5.13 -3.53 8.03
N PRO A 68 4.12 -3.14 8.84
CA PRO A 68 4.37 -2.46 10.09
C PRO A 68 5.41 -3.30 10.85
N LYS A 69 6.59 -2.73 11.10
CA LYS A 69 7.48 -3.33 12.09
C LYS A 69 6.65 -3.40 13.36
N GLU A 70 6.52 -4.59 13.94
CA GLU A 70 6.05 -4.70 15.32
C GLU A 70 6.79 -3.64 16.12
N ALA A 71 6.03 -2.77 16.78
CA ALA A 71 6.63 -1.84 17.72
C ALA A 71 7.54 -2.68 18.62
N PRO A 72 8.79 -2.27 18.87
CA PRO A 72 9.59 -2.94 19.87
C PRO A 72 8.71 -3.04 21.12
N LEU A 73 8.52 -4.26 21.63
CA LEU A 73 8.02 -4.45 22.97
C LEU A 73 9.06 -3.76 23.86
N TYR A 74 8.89 -2.46 24.07
CA TYR A 74 9.47 -1.83 25.23
C TYR A 74 8.76 -2.55 26.37
N GLU A 75 9.44 -3.53 26.96
CA GLU A 75 9.13 -3.91 28.32
C GLU A 75 9.01 -2.59 29.07
N ALA A 76 7.83 -2.33 29.61
CA ALA A 76 7.60 -1.20 30.48
C ALA A 76 8.62 -1.34 31.61
N SER A 77 9.76 -0.65 31.48
CA SER A 77 10.73 -0.50 32.54
C SER A 77 9.99 0.24 33.64
N HIS A 78 9.49 -0.52 34.60
CA HIS A 78 8.98 -0.02 35.86
C HIS A 78 10.09 0.81 36.49
N VAL A 79 10.05 2.11 36.27
CA VAL A 79 10.79 3.07 37.09
C VAL A 79 10.17 2.95 38.49
N PRO A 80 10.92 2.51 39.52
CA PRO A 80 10.42 2.58 40.88
C PRO A 80 10.22 4.06 41.22
N GLY A 81 9.00 4.43 41.59
CA GLY A 81 8.72 5.77 42.10
C GLY A 81 9.60 6.10 43.32
N PRO A 82 9.91 7.38 43.56
CA PRO A 82 10.82 7.78 44.63
C PRO A 82 10.27 7.37 46.01
N PRO A 83 11.15 7.09 46.99
CA PRO A 83 10.73 6.73 48.33
C PRO A 83 9.99 7.91 48.97
N SER A 84 8.75 7.66 49.42
CA SER A 84 7.98 8.60 50.24
C SER A 84 8.69 8.84 51.56
N ALA A 85 8.86 10.11 51.92
CA ALA A 85 9.35 10.58 53.22
C ALA A 85 8.28 10.47 54.31
#